data_AF-A0A7R8H3X6-F1
#
_entry.id   AF-A0A7R8H3X6-F1
#
_cell.length_a   1.000
_cell.length_b   1.000
_cell.length_c   1.000
_cell.angle_alpha   90.00
_cell.angle_beta   90.00
_cell.angle_gamma   90.00
#
_symmetry.space_group_name_H-M   'P 1'
#
loop_
_entity.id
_entity.type
_entity.pdbx_description
1 polymer ?
#
loop_
_entity_poly.entity_id
_entity_poly.type
_entity_poly.pdbx_seq_one_letter_code
_entity_poly.pdbx_strand_id
1 'polypeptide(L)'
;MLQNMGLSKFPPKISKSHISLKTFEKANEIYEKSLQQTKELQKINEALNQRPSYLRTHEQAVLKPKTIASGIRRTHHHQMISKDFKYLKFDMNIENRFPTLTESALLAMDIKLHSSDASVEVCQVLTFNPGGKDDLIYLDKEFLNGMTDSTVSSKSLSISPAVQHWVQHPEANNGIKLVCYNCTFIAIGDLDVRINTLCKHGPHREERCCRHSMEIDLVNITGFDFILHPKTVDAFFFAMAVVHIDSTPKNDHSLFQSMMHIKTRNLPFEERIPRPCCAASTLQPLDILHASEDDETSLKVTKWKDVIVTECACT
;
A
#
# COMPACT_ATOMS: atom_id res chain seq x y z
N MET A 1 -8.53 22.66 -9.50
CA MET A 1 -9.15 21.43 -8.97
C MET A 1 -9.81 20.61 -10.07
N LEU A 2 -10.97 21.01 -10.61
CA LEU A 2 -11.71 20.26 -11.65
C LEU A 2 -10.88 19.85 -12.88
N GLN A 3 -10.03 20.75 -13.40
CA GLN A 3 -9.12 20.43 -14.53
C GLN A 3 -8.06 19.37 -14.20
N ASN A 4 -7.55 19.33 -12.97
CA ASN A 4 -6.63 18.26 -12.54
C ASN A 4 -7.35 16.93 -12.29
N MET A 5 -8.69 16.98 -12.18
CA MET A 5 -9.60 15.84 -11.99
C MET A 5 -10.25 15.40 -13.32
N GLY A 6 -9.98 16.09 -14.43
CA GLY A 6 -10.57 15.82 -15.75
C GLY A 6 -12.06 16.14 -15.87
N LEU A 7 -12.61 16.90 -14.93
CA LEU A 7 -14.02 17.26 -14.86
C LEU A 7 -14.21 18.71 -15.31
N SER A 8 -15.30 19.00 -16.02
CA SER A 8 -15.61 20.36 -16.47
C SER A 8 -16.60 21.07 -15.54
N LYS A 9 -17.40 20.29 -14.79
CA LYS A 9 -18.41 20.70 -13.81
C LYS A 9 -18.54 19.59 -12.75
N PHE A 10 -19.31 19.79 -11.69
CA PHE A 10 -19.57 18.72 -10.71
C PHE A 10 -20.64 17.74 -11.24
N PRO A 11 -20.47 16.41 -11.08
CA PRO A 11 -21.45 15.43 -11.54
C PRO A 11 -22.72 15.41 -10.68
N PRO A 12 -23.86 14.95 -11.20
CA PRO A 12 -25.13 15.05 -10.48
C PRO A 12 -25.48 13.78 -9.65
N LYS A 13 -26.56 13.82 -8.85
CA LYS A 13 -26.76 12.92 -7.68
C LYS A 13 -27.31 11.52 -8.03
N ILE A 14 -26.61 10.48 -7.57
CA ILE A 14 -26.77 9.07 -8.00
C ILE A 14 -28.12 8.40 -7.71
N SER A 15 -28.98 9.00 -6.90
CA SER A 15 -30.27 8.41 -6.56
C SER A 15 -31.31 8.45 -7.71
N LYS A 16 -30.96 8.91 -8.91
CA LYS A 16 -31.92 9.36 -9.94
C LYS A 16 -31.93 8.57 -11.24
N SER A 17 -31.32 7.42 -11.27
CA SER A 17 -30.69 7.02 -12.52
C SER A 17 -30.95 5.55 -12.82
N HIS A 18 -31.03 5.22 -14.11
CA HIS A 18 -31.47 3.92 -14.62
C HIS A 18 -30.49 3.37 -15.68
N ILE A 19 -29.52 2.53 -15.27
CA ILE A 19 -28.58 1.86 -16.19
C ILE A 19 -29.10 0.50 -16.63
N SER A 20 -29.00 0.25 -17.94
CA SER A 20 -29.32 -1.04 -18.55
C SER A 20 -28.19 -2.06 -18.38
N LEU A 21 -28.55 -3.34 -18.24
CA LEU A 21 -27.60 -4.46 -18.07
C LEU A 21 -26.54 -4.53 -19.19
N LYS A 22 -26.93 -4.20 -20.41
CA LYS A 22 -26.03 -4.19 -21.58
C LYS A 22 -24.98 -3.09 -21.50
N THR A 23 -25.31 -1.96 -20.87
CA THR A 23 -24.38 -0.86 -20.61
C THR A 23 -23.36 -1.26 -19.55
N PHE A 24 -23.80 -2.02 -18.55
CA PHE A 24 -22.94 -2.55 -17.49
C PHE A 24 -21.90 -3.55 -18.02
N GLU A 25 -22.30 -4.48 -18.89
CA GLU A 25 -21.37 -5.47 -19.49
C GLU A 25 -20.25 -4.82 -20.29
N LYS A 26 -20.57 -3.75 -21.03
CA LYS A 26 -19.60 -3.00 -21.82
C LYS A 26 -18.63 -2.19 -20.96
N ALA A 27 -19.09 -1.67 -19.81
CA ALA A 27 -18.23 -1.01 -18.83
C ALA A 27 -17.23 -2.01 -18.21
N ASN A 28 -17.66 -3.25 -18.01
CA ASN A 28 -16.81 -4.31 -17.48
C ASN A 28 -15.70 -4.71 -18.47
N GLU A 29 -15.97 -4.76 -19.77
CA GLU A 29 -14.94 -5.03 -20.79
C GLU A 29 -13.84 -3.94 -20.81
N ILE A 30 -14.22 -2.68 -20.59
CA ILE A 30 -13.28 -1.55 -20.54
C ILE A 30 -12.44 -1.61 -19.27
N TYR A 31 -13.04 -2.01 -18.15
CA TYR A 31 -12.35 -2.25 -16.88
C TYR A 31 -11.26 -3.32 -17.03
N GLU A 32 -11.56 -4.42 -17.70
CA GLU A 32 -10.59 -5.49 -17.96
C GLU A 32 -9.39 -5.02 -18.80
N LYS A 33 -9.62 -4.21 -19.84
CA LYS A 33 -8.53 -3.62 -20.65
C LYS A 33 -7.65 -2.66 -19.83
N SER A 34 -8.25 -1.92 -18.89
CA SER A 34 -7.53 -1.03 -17.96
C SER A 34 -6.65 -1.81 -16.97
N LEU A 35 -7.16 -2.96 -16.52
CA LEU A 35 -6.42 -3.92 -15.70
C LEU A 35 -5.17 -4.44 -16.42
N GLN A 36 -5.27 -4.69 -17.72
CA GLN A 36 -4.13 -5.17 -18.52
C GLN A 36 -3.06 -4.11 -18.76
N GLN A 37 -3.46 -2.85 -19.00
CA GLN A 37 -2.50 -1.73 -19.08
C GLN A 37 -1.77 -1.47 -17.75
N THR A 38 -2.46 -1.69 -16.63
CA THR A 38 -1.87 -1.56 -15.28
C THR A 38 -0.74 -2.58 -15.07
N LYS A 39 -0.89 -3.80 -15.61
CA LYS A 39 0.14 -4.84 -15.56
C LYS A 39 1.39 -4.49 -16.38
N GLU A 40 1.24 -3.83 -17.52
CA GLU A 40 2.41 -3.37 -18.32
C GLU A 40 3.14 -2.20 -17.64
N LEU A 41 2.41 -1.31 -16.97
CA LEU A 41 3.00 -0.24 -16.16
C LEU A 41 3.80 -0.76 -14.96
N GLN A 42 3.35 -1.86 -14.34
CA GLN A 42 4.10 -2.52 -13.26
C GLN A 42 5.47 -3.03 -13.74
N LYS A 43 5.56 -3.60 -14.94
CA LYS A 43 6.83 -4.04 -15.54
C LYS A 43 7.80 -2.88 -15.77
N ILE A 44 7.30 -1.69 -16.15
CA ILE A 44 8.11 -0.49 -16.34
C ILE A 44 8.63 0.04 -14.99
N ASN A 45 7.82 -0.01 -13.93
CA ASN A 45 8.23 0.39 -12.59
C ASN A 45 9.29 -0.53 -11.99
N GLU A 46 9.23 -1.83 -12.27
CA GLU A 46 10.26 -2.79 -11.86
C GLU A 46 11.62 -2.47 -12.52
N ALA A 47 11.63 -1.96 -13.75
CA ALA A 47 12.85 -1.51 -14.42
C ALA A 47 13.41 -0.19 -13.83
N LEU A 48 12.56 0.67 -13.29
CA LEU A 48 12.96 1.95 -12.68
C LEU A 48 13.53 1.81 -11.26
N ASN A 49 13.18 0.73 -10.55
CA ASN A 49 13.64 0.44 -9.18
C ASN A 49 15.11 -0.01 -9.08
N GLN A 50 15.87 -0.02 -10.18
CA GLN A 50 17.29 -0.36 -10.20
C GLN A 50 18.24 0.85 -9.93
N ARG A 51 17.73 1.99 -9.46
CA ARG A 51 18.56 3.18 -9.14
C ARG A 51 19.09 3.18 -7.69
N PRO A 52 20.27 3.79 -7.42
CA PRO A 52 20.98 3.61 -6.14
C PRO A 52 20.30 4.29 -4.94
N SER A 53 20.57 3.71 -3.78
CA SER A 53 19.80 3.63 -2.53
C SER A 53 20.12 4.65 -1.44
N TYR A 54 20.61 5.84 -1.78
CA TYR A 54 20.82 6.89 -0.78
C TYR A 54 19.58 7.80 -0.76
N LEU A 55 19.03 8.07 0.43
CA LEU A 55 17.89 8.98 0.72
C LEU A 55 16.49 8.35 0.72
N ARG A 56 16.31 7.33 1.55
CA ARG A 56 14.99 6.79 1.84
C ARG A 56 15.01 6.30 3.30
N THR A 57 14.46 7.09 4.23
CA THR A 57 14.36 6.68 5.64
C THR A 57 13.12 5.81 5.80
N HIS A 58 13.31 4.50 5.84
CA HIS A 58 12.26 3.53 6.08
C HIS A 58 12.48 2.87 7.43
N GLU A 59 11.39 2.64 8.14
CA GLU A 59 11.43 1.74 9.27
C GLU A 59 10.93 0.37 8.80
N GLN A 60 11.69 -0.67 9.18
CA GLN A 60 11.34 -2.04 8.88
C GLN A 60 10.73 -2.67 10.12
N ALA A 61 9.52 -3.16 10.01
CA ALA A 61 8.85 -3.89 11.06
C ALA A 61 8.71 -5.36 10.65
N VAL A 62 9.01 -6.25 11.57
CA VAL A 62 8.95 -7.69 11.35
C VAL A 62 7.78 -8.25 12.16
N LEU A 63 6.77 -8.76 11.46
CA LEU A 63 5.58 -9.34 12.07
C LEU A 63 5.63 -10.85 12.04
N LYS A 64 5.30 -11.47 13.17
CA LYS A 64 5.20 -12.93 13.28
C LYS A 64 3.78 -13.40 13.00
N PRO A 65 3.56 -14.26 12.00
CA PRO A 65 2.24 -14.83 11.76
C PRO A 65 1.84 -15.81 12.87
N LYS A 66 0.58 -15.72 13.32
CA LYS A 66 -0.05 -16.74 14.17
C LYS A 66 -0.88 -17.66 13.28
N THR A 67 -0.53 -18.95 13.25
CA THR A 67 -1.35 -19.96 12.55
C THR A 67 -2.60 -20.22 13.37
N ILE A 68 -3.77 -20.07 12.76
CA ILE A 68 -5.04 -20.42 13.40
C ILE A 68 -5.26 -21.92 13.17
N ALA A 69 -5.41 -22.69 14.26
CA ALA A 69 -5.65 -24.12 14.18
C ALA A 69 -6.97 -24.39 13.42
N SER A 70 -6.90 -25.00 12.25
CA SER A 70 -8.06 -25.60 11.60
C SER A 70 -8.37 -26.92 12.31
N GLY A 71 -9.57 -27.02 12.87
CA GLY A 71 -10.03 -28.19 13.61
C GLY A 71 -10.29 -29.43 12.74
N ILE A 72 -9.27 -29.98 12.08
CA ILE A 72 -9.36 -31.29 11.42
C ILE A 72 -8.17 -32.15 11.85
N ARG A 73 -8.38 -32.98 12.88
CA ARG A 73 -7.52 -34.13 13.17
C ARG A 73 -7.64 -35.11 12.01
N ARG A 74 -6.64 -35.18 11.13
CA ARG A 74 -6.57 -36.26 10.12
C ARG A 74 -5.90 -37.48 10.73
N THR A 75 -6.69 -38.52 10.95
CA THR A 75 -6.20 -39.90 11.13
C THR A 75 -5.48 -40.34 9.87
N HIS A 76 -4.33 -40.99 10.06
CA HIS A 76 -3.50 -41.60 9.02
C HIS A 76 -4.32 -42.48 8.07
N HIS A 77 -4.32 -42.17 6.77
CA HIS A 77 -4.23 -43.17 5.70
C HIS A 77 -3.92 -42.47 4.37
N HIS A 78 -3.09 -43.14 3.57
CA HIS A 78 -2.57 -42.69 2.29
C HIS A 78 -3.67 -42.30 1.28
N GLN A 79 -3.28 -41.41 0.36
CA GLN A 79 -3.90 -41.13 -0.95
C GLN A 79 -4.97 -40.02 -0.99
N MET A 80 -4.51 -38.78 -1.21
CA MET A 80 -4.99 -37.82 -2.23
C MET A 80 -4.32 -36.46 -1.97
N ILE A 81 -3.86 -35.78 -3.02
CA ILE A 81 -3.23 -34.44 -2.99
C ILE A 81 -4.23 -33.46 -2.34
N SER A 82 -4.07 -33.24 -1.05
CA SER A 82 -4.90 -32.31 -0.28
C SER A 82 -4.36 -30.90 -0.50
N LYS A 83 -5.25 -29.97 -0.88
CA LYS A 83 -4.98 -28.53 -0.81
C LYS A 83 -4.75 -28.16 0.65
N ASP A 84 -3.50 -28.27 1.10
CA ASP A 84 -3.11 -27.87 2.44
C ASP A 84 -3.01 -26.35 2.46
N PHE A 85 -4.10 -25.70 2.85
CA PHE A 85 -4.12 -24.27 3.09
C PHE A 85 -3.75 -23.98 4.55
N LYS A 86 -3.15 -22.81 4.79
CA LYS A 86 -2.89 -22.28 6.12
C LYS A 86 -3.62 -20.96 6.29
N TYR A 87 -4.25 -20.77 7.44
CA TYR A 87 -4.76 -19.46 7.85
C TYR A 87 -3.76 -18.80 8.78
N LEU A 88 -3.40 -17.57 8.45
CA LEU A 88 -2.45 -16.77 9.20
C LEU A 88 -3.13 -15.47 9.62
N LYS A 89 -3.04 -15.15 10.90
CA LYS A 89 -3.47 -13.85 11.43
C LYS A 89 -2.27 -13.14 12.03
N PHE A 90 -2.19 -11.85 11.75
CA PHE A 90 -1.09 -11.00 12.19
C PHE A 90 -1.56 -10.10 13.33
N ASP A 91 -0.68 -9.89 14.30
CA ASP A 91 -0.91 -8.90 15.34
C ASP A 91 -0.45 -7.54 14.83
N MET A 92 -1.41 -6.66 14.50
CA MET A 92 -1.11 -5.34 13.93
C MET A 92 -0.75 -4.30 15.00
N ASN A 93 -0.82 -4.65 16.29
CA ASN A 93 -0.46 -3.76 17.41
C ASN A 93 1.05 -3.65 17.59
N ILE A 94 1.75 -3.16 16.57
CA ILE A 94 3.16 -2.81 16.68
C ILE A 94 3.24 -1.44 17.36
N GLU A 95 3.24 -1.43 18.70
CA GLU A 95 3.63 -0.32 19.59
C GLU A 95 3.32 1.11 19.07
N ASN A 96 2.07 1.41 18.71
CA ASN A 96 1.66 2.74 18.24
C ASN A 96 2.45 3.29 17.02
N ARG A 97 3.06 2.43 16.18
CA ARG A 97 3.94 2.87 15.07
C ARG A 97 3.28 2.92 13.70
N PHE A 98 2.03 2.47 13.58
CA PHE A 98 1.35 2.41 12.29
C PHE A 98 0.16 3.34 12.26
N PRO A 99 0.34 4.65 12.05
CA PRO A 99 -0.85 5.43 11.78
C PRO A 99 -1.22 5.40 10.30
N THR A 100 -0.35 5.19 9.30
CA THR A 100 -0.74 5.73 7.97
C THR A 100 -0.40 5.08 6.63
N LEU A 101 0.79 4.55 6.34
CA LEU A 101 0.99 3.92 5.01
C LEU A 101 2.09 2.85 4.98
N THR A 102 1.74 1.71 4.43
CA THR A 102 2.61 0.57 4.12
C THR A 102 3.18 0.78 2.73
N GLU A 103 4.51 0.92 2.61
CA GLU A 103 5.16 0.99 1.30
C GLU A 103 5.22 -0.40 0.66
N SER A 104 5.56 -1.41 1.47
CA SER A 104 5.49 -2.81 1.07
C SER A 104 5.27 -3.71 2.28
N ALA A 105 4.59 -4.84 2.04
CA ALA A 105 4.49 -5.93 2.99
C ALA A 105 4.69 -7.26 2.28
N LEU A 106 5.79 -7.94 2.58
CA LEU A 106 6.22 -9.18 1.94
C LEU A 106 6.21 -10.32 2.94
N LEU A 107 5.37 -11.31 2.70
CA LEU A 107 5.33 -12.54 3.48
C LEU A 107 6.39 -13.50 2.97
N ALA A 108 7.43 -13.75 3.77
CA ALA A 108 8.45 -14.73 3.44
C ALA A 108 7.96 -16.17 3.68
N MET A 109 8.38 -17.10 2.83
CA MET A 109 8.08 -18.52 2.97
C MET A 109 9.17 -19.39 2.36
N ASP A 110 9.35 -20.56 2.96
CA ASP A 110 10.23 -21.63 2.49
C ASP A 110 9.38 -22.81 2.05
N ILE A 111 9.49 -23.17 0.77
CA ILE A 111 8.61 -24.16 0.13
C ILE A 111 9.44 -25.36 -0.30
N LYS A 112 9.03 -26.56 0.12
CA LYS A 112 9.55 -27.81 -0.42
C LYS A 112 8.57 -28.35 -1.46
N LEU A 113 9.08 -28.60 -2.66
CA LEU A 113 8.28 -29.02 -3.80
C LEU A 113 8.07 -30.54 -3.84
N HIS A 114 7.05 -30.98 -4.57
CA HIS A 114 7.04 -32.31 -5.17
C HIS A 114 7.93 -32.31 -6.42
N SER A 115 8.17 -33.47 -7.06
CA SER A 115 8.94 -33.58 -8.32
C SER A 115 8.23 -32.96 -9.54
N SER A 116 7.29 -32.06 -9.32
CA SER A 116 6.42 -31.41 -10.31
C SER A 116 6.29 -29.93 -9.96
N ASP A 117 5.92 -29.11 -10.95
CA ASP A 117 5.67 -27.70 -10.74
C ASP A 117 4.60 -27.45 -9.67
N ALA A 118 4.81 -26.39 -8.90
CA ALA A 118 3.93 -25.96 -7.83
C ALA A 118 3.58 -24.49 -7.98
N SER A 119 2.51 -24.08 -7.29
CA SER A 119 2.21 -22.67 -7.13
C SER A 119 1.67 -22.38 -5.75
N VAL A 120 1.93 -21.17 -5.28
CA VAL A 120 1.46 -20.69 -3.98
C VAL A 120 0.68 -19.41 -4.19
N GLU A 121 -0.52 -19.37 -3.63
CA GLU A 121 -1.46 -18.25 -3.73
C GLU A 121 -1.76 -17.73 -2.33
N VAL A 122 -1.85 -16.40 -2.20
CA VAL A 122 -2.28 -15.75 -0.96
C VAL A 122 -3.51 -14.88 -1.20
N CYS A 123 -4.49 -15.03 -0.33
CA CYS A 123 -5.73 -14.28 -0.35
C CYS A 123 -6.01 -13.64 1.02
N GLN A 124 -6.52 -12.41 1.02
CA GLN A 124 -7.12 -11.80 2.21
C GLN A 124 -8.47 -12.46 2.50
N VAL A 125 -8.73 -12.77 3.77
CA VAL A 125 -10.03 -13.25 4.23
C VAL A 125 -10.89 -12.04 4.57
N LEU A 126 -12.09 -11.93 3.99
CA LEU A 126 -13.06 -10.89 4.35
C LEU A 126 -13.99 -11.38 5.46
N THR A 127 -14.49 -12.60 5.32
CA THR A 127 -15.36 -13.27 6.31
C THR A 127 -14.88 -14.71 6.50
N PHE A 128 -14.79 -15.13 7.75
CA PHE A 128 -14.49 -16.52 8.08
C PHE A 128 -15.80 -17.29 8.26
N ASN A 129 -16.03 -18.29 7.40
CA ASN A 129 -17.27 -19.08 7.41
C ASN A 129 -16.95 -20.54 7.79
N PRO A 130 -17.07 -20.92 9.08
CA PRO A 130 -16.79 -22.29 9.51
C PRO A 130 -17.75 -23.27 8.82
N GLY A 131 -17.23 -24.12 7.93
CA GLY A 131 -18.02 -25.11 7.18
C GLY A 131 -18.66 -24.59 5.88
N GLY A 132 -18.47 -23.30 5.56
CA GLY A 132 -18.89 -22.67 4.31
C GLY A 132 -17.70 -22.30 3.40
N LYS A 133 -17.98 -21.56 2.33
CA LYS A 133 -16.94 -20.94 1.50
C LYS A 133 -16.59 -19.58 2.11
N ASP A 134 -15.30 -19.34 2.34
CA ASP A 134 -14.83 -18.02 2.78
C ASP A 134 -14.98 -17.00 1.65
N ASP A 135 -15.27 -15.75 2.01
CA ASP A 135 -15.13 -14.63 1.08
C ASP A 135 -13.67 -14.18 1.06
N LEU A 136 -13.05 -14.27 -0.12
CA LEU A 136 -11.62 -14.07 -0.31
C LEU A 136 -11.34 -12.98 -1.35
N ILE A 137 -10.35 -12.14 -1.06
CA ILE A 137 -9.73 -11.25 -2.05
C ILE A 137 -8.37 -11.83 -2.42
N TYR A 138 -8.13 -12.08 -3.71
CA TYR A 138 -6.83 -12.49 -4.20
C TYR A 138 -5.81 -11.37 -4.02
N LEU A 139 -4.62 -11.68 -3.51
CA LEU A 139 -3.55 -10.72 -3.32
C LEU A 139 -2.38 -10.99 -4.29
N ASP A 140 -1.80 -12.18 -4.24
CA ASP A 140 -0.58 -12.49 -5.00
C ASP A 140 -0.38 -14.00 -5.23
N LYS A 141 0.48 -14.36 -6.20
CA LYS A 141 0.81 -15.74 -6.58
C LYS A 141 2.24 -15.88 -7.07
N GLU A 142 2.89 -16.95 -6.63
CA GLU A 142 4.21 -17.37 -7.09
C GLU A 142 4.15 -18.75 -7.76
N PHE A 143 4.92 -18.91 -8.84
CA PHE A 143 5.12 -20.19 -9.53
C PHE A 143 6.50 -20.73 -9.22
N LEU A 144 6.57 -22.04 -8.96
CA LEU A 144 7.81 -22.74 -8.68
C LEU A 144 7.99 -23.89 -9.67
N ASN A 145 9.14 -23.90 -10.34
CA ASN A 145 9.50 -24.98 -11.25
C ASN A 145 10.03 -26.16 -10.45
N GLY A 146 9.52 -27.37 -10.72
CA GLY A 146 9.98 -28.59 -10.07
C GLY A 146 11.38 -28.97 -10.57
N MET A 147 12.43 -28.64 -9.81
CA MET A 147 13.76 -29.20 -10.08
C MET A 147 13.91 -30.58 -9.43
N THR A 148 14.71 -31.44 -10.07
CA THR A 148 15.05 -32.79 -9.60
C THR A 148 16.06 -32.73 -8.45
N ASP A 149 15.72 -32.06 -7.35
CA ASP A 149 16.23 -32.43 -6.04
C ASP A 149 15.42 -31.71 -4.96
N SER A 150 15.48 -32.27 -3.75
CA SER A 150 14.84 -31.94 -2.47
C SER A 150 14.94 -30.49 -1.98
N THR A 151 15.32 -29.55 -2.84
CA THR A 151 15.65 -28.15 -2.57
C THR A 151 14.46 -27.38 -2.03
N VAL A 152 14.72 -26.69 -0.92
CA VAL A 152 13.80 -25.70 -0.35
C VAL A 152 13.93 -24.43 -1.18
N SER A 153 12.82 -23.92 -1.70
CA SER A 153 12.74 -22.66 -2.43
C SER A 153 12.19 -21.56 -1.53
N SER A 154 13.01 -20.54 -1.24
CA SER A 154 12.58 -19.35 -0.51
C SER A 154 11.89 -18.37 -1.46
N LYS A 155 10.69 -17.93 -1.09
CA LYS A 155 9.83 -17.04 -1.87
C LYS A 155 9.19 -15.98 -0.97
N SER A 156 8.68 -14.92 -1.59
CA SER A 156 7.92 -13.87 -0.92
C SER A 156 6.65 -13.54 -1.70
N LEU A 157 5.53 -13.40 -1.02
CA LEU A 157 4.27 -12.92 -1.61
C LEU A 157 3.93 -11.53 -1.07
N SER A 158 3.50 -10.63 -1.94
CA SER A 158 3.04 -9.30 -1.55
C SER A 158 1.64 -9.37 -0.95
N ILE A 159 1.52 -8.90 0.30
CA ILE A 159 0.24 -8.70 0.97
C ILE A 159 0.00 -7.23 1.32
N SER A 160 0.73 -6.34 0.65
CA SER A 160 0.70 -4.89 0.86
C SER A 160 -0.71 -4.29 0.87
N PRO A 161 -1.63 -4.65 -0.06
CA PRO A 161 -3.00 -4.11 -0.03
C PRO A 161 -3.79 -4.48 1.23
N ALA A 162 -3.64 -5.73 1.70
CA ALA A 162 -4.32 -6.20 2.91
C ALA A 162 -3.75 -5.53 4.16
N VAL A 163 -2.43 -5.44 4.26
CA VAL A 163 -1.75 -4.78 5.38
C VAL A 163 -2.10 -3.29 5.43
N GLN A 164 -2.11 -2.60 4.28
CA GLN A 164 -2.54 -1.20 4.19
C GLN A 164 -3.97 -1.02 4.72
N HIS A 165 -4.88 -1.90 4.30
CA HIS A 165 -6.26 -1.87 4.77
C HIS A 165 -6.36 -2.13 6.28
N TRP A 166 -5.64 -3.10 6.83
CA TRP A 166 -5.69 -3.43 8.28
C TRP A 166 -5.03 -2.39 9.17
N VAL A 167 -4.05 -1.64 8.66
CA VAL A 167 -3.49 -0.50 9.39
C VAL A 167 -4.55 0.59 9.60
N GLN A 168 -5.38 0.83 8.59
CA GLN A 168 -6.46 1.82 8.66
C GLN A 168 -7.73 1.28 9.36
N HIS A 169 -7.97 -0.02 9.24
CA HIS A 169 -9.13 -0.73 9.77
C HIS A 169 -8.70 -2.01 10.52
N PRO A 170 -8.12 -1.89 11.73
CA PRO A 170 -7.62 -3.04 12.48
C PRO A 170 -8.69 -4.11 12.78
N GLU A 171 -9.95 -3.70 12.92
CA GLU A 171 -11.12 -4.56 13.11
C GLU A 171 -11.41 -5.46 11.91
N ALA A 172 -10.98 -5.06 10.71
CA ALA A 172 -11.15 -5.83 9.48
C ALA A 172 -10.04 -6.87 9.25
N ASN A 173 -9.09 -7.01 10.20
CA ASN A 173 -8.04 -8.01 10.13
C ASN A 173 -8.55 -9.43 10.46
N ASN A 174 -9.09 -10.08 9.44
CA ASN A 174 -9.45 -11.50 9.46
C ASN A 174 -8.30 -12.41 8.99
N GLY A 175 -7.13 -11.84 8.70
CA GLY A 175 -5.94 -12.55 8.28
C GLY A 175 -5.95 -12.94 6.80
N ILE A 176 -5.00 -13.81 6.45
CA ILE A 176 -4.85 -14.36 5.10
C ILE A 176 -5.06 -15.86 5.08
N LYS A 177 -5.47 -16.36 3.91
CA LYS A 177 -5.45 -17.76 3.54
C LYS A 177 -4.36 -17.97 2.52
N LEU A 178 -3.42 -18.86 2.83
CA LEU A 178 -2.36 -19.26 1.93
C LEU A 178 -2.66 -20.67 1.41
N VAL A 179 -2.63 -20.85 0.09
CA VAL A 179 -2.95 -22.11 -0.56
C VAL A 179 -1.74 -22.56 -1.38
N CYS A 180 -1.27 -23.78 -1.11
CA CYS A 180 -0.16 -24.40 -1.83
C CYS A 180 -0.70 -25.53 -2.71
N TYR A 181 -0.34 -25.55 -3.99
CA TYR A 181 -0.68 -26.62 -4.93
C TYR A 181 0.59 -27.39 -5.28
N ASN A 182 0.58 -28.71 -5.09
CA ASN A 182 1.73 -29.60 -5.33
C ASN A 182 2.98 -29.28 -4.50
N CYS A 183 2.80 -28.82 -3.26
CA CYS A 183 3.87 -28.63 -2.29
C CYS A 183 3.92 -29.81 -1.30
N THR A 184 5.12 -30.28 -0.94
CA THR A 184 5.27 -31.27 0.15
C THR A 184 5.22 -30.61 1.52
N PHE A 185 5.76 -29.40 1.62
CA PHE A 185 5.85 -28.66 2.86
C PHE A 185 5.95 -27.16 2.59
N ILE A 186 5.39 -26.37 3.49
CA ILE A 186 5.58 -24.92 3.53
C ILE A 186 5.85 -24.45 4.96
N ALA A 187 7.01 -23.84 5.15
CA ALA A 187 7.35 -23.07 6.34
C ALA A 187 7.03 -21.60 6.07
N ILE A 188 6.25 -21.01 6.97
CA ILE A 188 5.92 -19.59 6.92
C ILE A 188 6.99 -18.85 7.71
N GLY A 189 7.65 -17.90 7.05
CA GLY A 189 8.62 -17.01 7.66
C GLY A 189 7.97 -15.76 8.24
N ASP A 190 8.80 -14.75 8.44
CA ASP A 190 8.33 -13.46 8.93
C ASP A 190 7.62 -12.65 7.84
N LEU A 191 6.73 -11.76 8.27
CA LEU A 191 6.17 -10.71 7.43
C LEU A 191 7.04 -9.46 7.56
N ASP A 192 7.75 -9.14 6.48
CA ASP A 192 8.56 -7.93 6.37
C ASP A 192 7.67 -6.76 5.92
N VAL A 193 7.46 -5.78 6.81
CA VAL A 193 6.66 -4.60 6.52
C VAL A 193 7.58 -3.39 6.49
N ARG A 194 7.64 -2.74 5.33
CA ARG A 194 8.29 -1.44 5.18
C ARG A 194 7.26 -0.35 5.35
N ILE A 195 7.49 0.46 6.37
CA ILE A 195 6.63 1.61 6.66
C ILE A 195 7.35 2.91 6.40
N ASN A 196 6.54 3.86 5.99
CA ASN A 196 6.90 5.25 6.03
C ASN A 196 6.40 5.85 7.34
N THR A 197 7.31 6.17 8.25
CA THR A 197 6.93 6.66 9.57
C THR A 197 6.53 8.12 9.56
N LEU A 198 5.52 8.44 10.37
CA LEU A 198 5.24 9.82 10.76
C LEU A 198 6.21 10.25 11.86
N CYS A 199 6.51 11.54 11.94
CA CYS A 199 7.31 12.04 13.06
C CYS A 199 6.60 11.86 14.40
N LYS A 200 7.38 11.45 15.42
CA LYS A 200 6.89 11.38 16.79
C LYS A 200 7.12 12.74 17.43
N HIS A 201 6.06 13.41 17.86
CA HIS A 201 6.20 14.60 18.69
C HIS A 201 6.68 14.21 20.10
N GLY A 202 7.99 14.04 20.26
CA GLY A 202 8.64 14.02 21.57
C GLY A 202 8.61 15.42 22.21
N PRO A 203 8.86 15.53 23.53
CA PRO A 203 8.99 16.83 24.21
C PRO A 203 10.14 17.68 23.65
N HIS A 204 11.08 17.07 22.95
CA HIS A 204 12.00 17.75 22.05
C HIS A 204 11.39 17.77 20.66
N ARG A 205 11.02 18.98 20.19
CA ARG A 205 10.57 19.21 18.80
C ARG A 205 11.61 18.59 17.87
N GLU A 206 11.25 17.55 17.14
CA GLU A 206 12.15 16.94 16.15
C GLU A 206 12.41 17.97 15.06
N GLU A 207 13.63 18.52 15.02
CA GLU A 207 14.11 19.56 14.11
C GLU A 207 14.45 19.02 12.73
N ARG A 208 13.57 18.26 12.08
CA ARG A 208 13.84 17.76 10.72
C ARG A 208 12.62 17.90 9.82
N CYS A 209 12.87 17.94 8.51
CA CYS A 209 11.84 17.80 7.49
C CYS A 209 11.15 16.44 7.67
N CYS A 210 9.85 16.46 7.92
CA CYS A 210 9.14 15.25 8.27
C CYS A 210 7.67 15.26 7.89
N ARG A 211 7.13 14.04 7.71
CA ARG A 211 5.74 13.77 7.37
C ARG A 211 4.85 13.80 8.61
N HIS A 212 3.75 14.53 8.49
CA HIS A 212 2.71 14.67 9.50
C HIS A 212 1.36 14.27 8.91
N SER A 213 0.50 13.68 9.75
CA SER A 213 -0.88 13.33 9.38
C SER A 213 -1.69 14.60 9.11
N MET A 214 -2.44 14.58 8.00
CA MET A 214 -3.44 15.58 7.63
C MET A 214 -4.70 14.83 7.20
N GLU A 215 -5.53 14.50 8.18
CA GLU A 215 -6.85 13.94 7.91
C GLU A 215 -7.76 15.01 7.28
N ILE A 216 -8.29 14.67 6.12
CA ILE A 216 -9.22 15.48 5.35
C ILE A 216 -10.57 14.77 5.38
N ASP A 217 -11.57 15.44 5.95
CA ASP A 217 -12.97 15.03 5.79
C ASP A 217 -13.54 15.61 4.50
N LEU A 218 -13.63 14.77 3.46
CA LEU A 218 -14.11 15.14 2.13
C LEU A 218 -15.61 15.46 2.14
N VAL A 219 -16.37 15.01 3.15
CA VAL A 219 -17.80 15.34 3.29
C VAL A 219 -17.99 16.79 3.72
N ASN A 220 -17.08 17.31 4.52
CA ASN A 220 -17.18 18.66 5.09
C ASN A 220 -16.53 19.75 4.22
N ILE A 221 -15.94 19.38 3.08
CA ILE A 221 -15.39 20.33 2.11
C ILE A 221 -16.46 20.71 1.10
N THR A 222 -16.83 21.99 1.06
CA THR A 222 -17.80 22.49 0.07
C THR A 222 -17.33 22.19 -1.35
N GLY A 223 -18.20 21.54 -2.14
CA GLY A 223 -17.88 21.13 -3.50
C GLY A 223 -17.27 19.73 -3.60
N PHE A 224 -17.13 18.99 -2.50
CA PHE A 224 -16.64 17.60 -2.50
C PHE A 224 -17.77 16.59 -2.24
N ASP A 225 -19.01 17.07 -2.11
CA ASP A 225 -20.21 16.29 -1.80
C ASP A 225 -20.50 15.17 -2.83
N PHE A 226 -19.94 15.28 -4.04
CA PHE A 226 -20.09 14.30 -5.11
C PHE A 226 -19.25 13.03 -4.87
N ILE A 227 -18.25 13.09 -3.98
CA ILE A 227 -17.39 11.95 -3.64
C ILE A 227 -18.16 11.01 -2.70
N LEU A 228 -18.51 9.84 -3.22
CA LEU A 228 -19.12 8.80 -2.42
C LEU A 228 -18.11 8.10 -1.52
N HIS A 229 -16.90 7.84 -2.01
CA HIS A 229 -15.85 7.18 -1.24
C HIS A 229 -14.44 7.59 -1.73
N PRO A 230 -13.44 7.70 -0.85
CA PRO A 230 -13.55 7.66 0.61
C PRO A 230 -14.26 8.91 1.17
N LYS A 231 -14.68 8.85 2.44
CA LYS A 231 -15.29 10.00 3.14
C LYS A 231 -14.24 10.83 3.88
N THR A 232 -13.27 10.15 4.46
CA THR A 232 -12.08 10.74 5.06
C THR A 232 -10.85 10.19 4.35
N VAL A 233 -9.82 11.01 4.19
CA VAL A 233 -8.52 10.57 3.67
C VAL A 233 -7.43 11.28 4.43
N ASP A 234 -6.38 10.57 4.83
CA ASP A 234 -5.16 11.21 5.30
C ASP A 234 -4.26 11.49 4.09
N ALA A 235 -4.15 12.76 3.72
CA ALA A 235 -3.35 13.18 2.57
C ALA A 235 -1.90 13.50 2.95
N PHE A 236 -1.59 13.59 4.25
CA PHE A 236 -0.30 14.01 4.81
C PHE A 236 0.14 15.41 4.41
N PHE A 237 0.96 15.99 5.27
CA PHE A 237 1.68 17.22 4.95
C PHE A 237 3.08 17.18 5.55
N PHE A 238 3.88 18.17 5.20
CA PHE A 238 5.21 18.34 5.76
C PHE A 238 5.30 19.62 6.54
N ALA A 239 5.92 19.53 7.70
CA ALA A 239 6.26 20.69 8.50
C ALA A 239 7.78 20.83 8.58
N MET A 240 8.25 22.06 8.50
CA MET A 240 9.63 22.38 8.84
C MET A 240 9.78 22.41 10.36
N ALA A 241 10.75 21.65 10.84
CA ALA A 241 11.49 22.02 12.03
C ALA A 241 12.97 22.09 11.63
N VAL A 242 13.59 23.21 11.99
CA VAL A 242 14.98 23.69 11.79
C VAL A 242 15.95 22.73 11.08
N VAL A 243 16.53 23.15 9.95
CA VAL A 243 17.51 22.34 9.19
C VAL A 243 18.84 22.22 9.93
N HIS A 244 19.11 21.03 10.47
CA HIS A 244 20.46 20.56 10.80
C HIS A 244 21.08 19.80 9.61
N ILE A 245 22.41 19.60 9.63
CA ILE A 245 23.17 18.80 8.64
C ILE A 245 22.60 17.37 8.52
N ASP A 246 21.93 16.88 9.55
CA ASP A 246 21.27 15.57 9.60
C ASP A 246 19.86 15.55 8.95
N SER A 247 19.52 16.58 8.16
CA SER A 247 18.30 16.58 7.34
C SER A 247 18.44 15.60 6.16
N THR A 248 17.34 15.26 5.51
CA THR A 248 17.31 14.39 4.32
C THR A 248 17.37 15.25 3.04
N PRO A 249 18.57 15.68 2.58
CA PRO A 249 18.68 16.47 1.35
C PRO A 249 18.22 15.63 0.16
N LYS A 250 17.39 16.20 -0.72
CA LYS A 250 16.96 15.49 -1.95
C LYS A 250 18.11 15.29 -2.93
N ASN A 251 19.02 16.26 -2.96
CA ASN A 251 20.15 16.33 -3.88
C ASN A 251 21.31 17.10 -3.22
N ASP A 252 22.47 17.10 -3.89
CA ASP A 252 23.67 17.79 -3.39
C ASP A 252 23.49 19.30 -3.28
N HIS A 253 22.63 19.91 -4.11
CA HIS A 253 22.34 21.34 -4.01
C HIS A 253 21.69 21.69 -2.67
N SER A 254 20.68 20.93 -2.25
CA SER A 254 20.00 21.14 -0.97
C SER A 254 20.93 20.87 0.23
N LEU A 255 21.89 19.95 0.07
CA LEU A 255 22.96 19.75 1.04
C LEU A 255 23.89 20.99 1.12
N PHE A 256 24.38 21.48 -0.01
CA PHE A 256 25.22 22.68 -0.06
C PHE A 256 24.48 23.91 0.48
N GLN A 257 23.20 24.08 0.12
CA GLN A 257 22.36 25.18 0.60
C GLN A 257 22.18 25.11 2.13
N SER A 258 21.97 23.92 2.69
CA SER A 258 21.92 23.72 4.14
C SER A 258 23.21 24.16 4.82
N MET A 259 24.36 23.73 4.28
CA MET A 259 25.67 24.09 4.81
C MET A 259 25.94 25.59 4.72
N MET A 260 25.62 26.21 3.58
CA MET A 260 25.81 27.65 3.37
C MET A 260 24.85 28.50 4.20
N HIS A 261 23.60 28.05 4.40
CA HIS A 261 22.67 28.68 5.32
C HIS A 261 23.25 28.75 6.74
N ILE A 262 23.81 27.65 7.25
CA ILE A 262 24.43 27.61 8.59
C ILE A 262 25.61 28.59 8.68
N LYS A 263 26.45 28.66 7.64
CA LYS A 263 27.61 29.56 7.59
C LYS A 263 27.22 31.04 7.52
N THR A 264 26.13 31.35 6.83
CA THR A 264 25.68 32.74 6.59
C THR A 264 24.56 33.19 7.53
N ARG A 265 24.09 32.34 8.46
CA ARG A 265 22.94 32.64 9.34
C ARG A 265 23.10 33.89 10.21
N ASN A 266 24.34 34.28 10.52
CA ASN A 266 24.65 35.46 11.33
C ASN A 266 24.83 36.74 10.49
N LEU A 267 24.82 36.62 9.16
CA LEU A 267 24.92 37.77 8.25
C LEU A 267 23.56 38.50 8.13
N PRO A 268 23.56 39.74 7.62
CA PRO A 268 22.35 40.46 7.22
C PRO A 268 21.48 39.62 6.26
N PHE A 269 20.18 39.89 6.23
CA PHE A 269 19.22 39.10 5.47
C PHE A 269 19.57 39.03 3.98
N GLU A 270 20.11 40.11 3.44
CA GLU A 270 20.49 40.28 2.04
C GLU A 270 21.70 39.42 1.62
N GLU A 271 22.56 39.05 2.58
CA GLU A 271 23.74 38.19 2.37
C GLU A 271 23.54 36.76 2.87
N ARG A 272 22.41 36.51 3.55
CA ARG A 272 22.08 35.22 4.13
C ARG A 272 21.52 34.30 3.06
N ILE A 273 22.14 33.12 2.91
CA ILE A 273 21.59 32.06 2.07
C ILE A 273 20.32 31.51 2.74
N PRO A 274 19.19 31.38 2.02
CA PRO A 274 17.95 30.88 2.60
C PRO A 274 18.05 29.38 2.93
N ARG A 275 17.19 28.94 3.86
CA ARG A 275 17.04 27.51 4.19
C ARG A 275 16.49 26.74 2.98
N PRO A 276 16.85 25.45 2.82
CA PRO A 276 16.14 24.59 1.90
C PRO A 276 14.68 24.42 2.36
N CYS A 277 13.79 24.14 1.42
CA CYS A 277 12.37 23.91 1.67
C CYS A 277 12.12 22.43 1.96
N CYS A 278 11.22 22.12 2.89
CA CYS A 278 10.73 20.76 3.07
C CYS A 278 9.52 20.54 2.14
N ALA A 279 9.67 19.65 1.16
CA ALA A 279 8.66 19.43 0.13
C ALA A 279 8.44 17.93 -0.15
N ALA A 280 7.30 17.63 -0.79
CA ALA A 280 7.01 16.27 -1.25
C ALA A 280 8.05 15.82 -2.28
N SER A 281 8.69 14.67 -2.02
CA SER A 281 9.51 13.98 -3.02
C SER A 281 8.71 12.95 -3.79
N THR A 282 7.79 12.26 -3.13
CA THR A 282 6.97 11.19 -3.71
C THR A 282 5.53 11.33 -3.25
N LEU A 283 4.60 11.19 -4.20
CA LEU A 283 3.15 11.22 -3.96
C LEU A 283 2.49 10.00 -4.58
N GLN A 284 1.39 9.57 -3.98
CA GLN A 284 0.52 8.51 -4.44
C GLN A 284 -0.82 9.10 -4.89
N PRO A 285 -1.47 8.43 -5.87
CA PRO A 285 -2.79 8.80 -6.28
C PRO A 285 -3.85 8.40 -5.25
N LEU A 286 -4.99 9.10 -5.25
CA LEU A 286 -6.19 8.74 -4.52
C LEU A 286 -7.28 8.33 -5.49
N ASP A 287 -7.84 7.13 -5.30
CA ASP A 287 -9.01 6.69 -6.05
C ASP A 287 -10.29 7.20 -5.39
N ILE A 288 -11.11 7.92 -6.15
CA ILE A 288 -12.39 8.46 -5.69
C ILE A 288 -13.55 7.81 -6.44
N LEU A 289 -14.55 7.34 -5.70
CA LEU A 289 -15.81 6.84 -6.22
C LEU A 289 -16.81 7.99 -6.28
N HIS A 290 -17.42 8.23 -7.44
CA HIS A 290 -18.45 9.25 -7.61
C HIS A 290 -19.43 8.89 -8.74
N ALA A 291 -20.46 9.72 -8.91
CA ALA A 291 -21.43 9.61 -10.01
C ALA A 291 -20.75 9.97 -11.33
N SER A 292 -21.03 9.28 -12.42
CA SER A 292 -20.60 9.75 -13.73
C SER A 292 -21.26 11.10 -14.07
N GLU A 293 -20.53 11.97 -14.76
CA GLU A 293 -21.05 13.27 -15.23
C GLU A 293 -22.17 13.09 -16.28
N ASP A 294 -22.06 12.05 -17.10
CA ASP A 294 -22.95 11.82 -18.24
C ASP A 294 -24.21 11.02 -17.87
N ASP A 295 -24.12 10.22 -16.81
CA ASP A 295 -25.20 9.36 -16.33
C ASP A 295 -25.08 9.17 -14.82
N GLU A 296 -26.00 9.80 -14.08
CA GLU A 296 -26.07 9.75 -12.62
C GLU A 296 -26.18 8.30 -12.10
N THR A 297 -26.46 7.28 -12.92
CA THR A 297 -26.60 5.88 -12.44
C THR A 297 -25.31 5.13 -12.41
N SER A 298 -24.39 5.60 -13.24
CA SER A 298 -23.10 4.97 -13.32
C SER A 298 -22.25 5.49 -12.19
N LEU A 299 -21.67 4.55 -11.45
CA LEU A 299 -20.55 4.83 -10.58
C LEU A 299 -19.28 4.85 -11.43
N LYS A 300 -18.46 5.88 -11.23
CA LYS A 300 -17.16 6.03 -11.84
C LYS A 300 -16.11 6.14 -10.74
N VAL A 301 -15.04 5.36 -10.89
CA VAL A 301 -13.82 5.55 -10.10
C VAL A 301 -12.89 6.45 -10.90
N THR A 302 -12.53 7.59 -10.33
CA THR A 302 -11.56 8.51 -10.93
C THR A 302 -10.31 8.54 -10.06
N LYS A 303 -9.15 8.46 -10.70
CA LYS A 303 -7.85 8.48 -10.03
C LYS A 303 -7.31 9.89 -9.97
N TRP A 304 -7.30 10.49 -8.79
CA TRP A 304 -6.66 11.78 -8.57
C TRP A 304 -5.17 11.57 -8.36
N LYS A 305 -4.36 12.22 -9.20
CA LYS A 305 -2.91 12.11 -9.13
C LYS A 305 -2.35 13.02 -8.06
N ASP A 306 -1.25 12.58 -7.46
CA ASP A 306 -0.43 13.39 -6.54
C ASP A 306 -1.21 13.97 -5.36
N VAL A 307 -2.03 13.13 -4.70
CA VAL A 307 -2.89 13.54 -3.57
C VAL A 307 -2.29 13.14 -2.23
N ILE A 308 -1.91 11.87 -2.11
CA ILE A 308 -1.42 11.33 -0.85
C ILE A 308 0.09 11.44 -0.83
N VAL A 309 0.60 12.23 0.09
CA VAL A 309 2.03 12.40 0.25
C VAL A 309 2.64 11.18 0.95
N THR A 310 3.67 10.60 0.33
CA THR A 310 4.37 9.43 0.90
C THR A 310 5.75 9.78 1.42
N GLU A 311 6.55 10.55 0.70
CA GLU A 311 7.93 10.87 1.10
C GLU A 311 8.21 12.37 1.03
N CYS A 312 9.01 12.88 1.98
CA CYS A 312 9.58 14.22 1.94
C CYS A 312 11.08 14.20 1.64
N ALA A 313 11.53 15.31 1.06
CA ALA A 313 12.94 15.65 1.05
C ALA A 313 13.13 17.17 1.17
N CYS A 314 14.33 17.57 1.60
CA CYS A 314 14.73 18.97 1.57
C CYS A 314 15.17 19.34 0.15
N THR A 315 14.57 20.39 -0.43
CA THR A 315 14.88 20.91 -1.77
C THR A 315 15.42 22.33 -1.68
#